data_AF-A0A832YSL7-F1
#
_entry.id   AF-A0A832YSL7-F1
#
_cell.length_a   1.000
_cell.length_b   1.000
_cell.length_c   1.000
_cell.angle_alpha   90.00
_cell.angle_beta   90.00
_cell.angle_gamma   90.00
#
_symmetry.space_group_name_H-M   'P 1'
#
loop_
_entity.id
_entity.type
_entity.pdbx_description
1 polymer ?
#
loop_
_entity_poly.entity_id
_entity_poly.type
_entity_poly.pdbx_seq_one_letter_code
_entity_poly.pdbx_strand_id
1 'polypeptide(L)'
;MESPLYITSIGIDISSNDVRTSSNIIKKINKELPLVVPNGIKSVLSNITGDDIVITSLVPEELIKENNSSILSLLKKHAEGFDDLNGISWDPKEARAGISYAMAKAGSNYGDSIIVSFDTYGGEDIVNEMALFVEDIGKKYGFDVGSSVSEYPKEIPGVGYSGRDTDDPVVVITFKELKDLPKLAGLIFGGLLSFNNLYFVKCGSSTDILPPGVIYTMSAFLNGNVIDLYPGIIKRCNII
;
A
#
# COMPACT_ATOMS: atom_id res chain seq x y z
N MET A 1 -21.59 11.52 -18.12
CA MET A 1 -20.23 10.93 -18.17
C MET A 1 -20.05 10.21 -16.86
N GLU A 2 -19.66 8.93 -16.87
CA GLU A 2 -19.32 8.23 -15.63
C GLU A 2 -18.11 8.94 -14.99
N SER A 3 -18.14 9.10 -13.67
CA SER A 3 -17.03 9.72 -12.93
C SER A 3 -15.77 8.85 -13.07
N PRO A 4 -14.57 9.43 -13.26
CA PRO A 4 -13.35 8.64 -13.28
C PRO A 4 -13.17 7.91 -11.95
N LEU A 5 -12.73 6.65 -12.05
CA LEU A 5 -12.43 5.80 -10.91
C LEU A 5 -10.93 5.81 -10.63
N TYR A 6 -10.58 5.70 -9.36
CA TYR A 6 -9.20 5.64 -8.87
C TYR A 6 -9.03 4.46 -7.94
N ILE A 7 -7.82 3.91 -7.93
CA ILE A 7 -7.32 3.07 -6.85
C ILE A 7 -6.59 3.97 -5.87
N THR A 8 -6.99 3.93 -4.61
CA THR A 8 -6.32 4.61 -3.51
C THR A 8 -5.84 3.57 -2.50
N SER A 9 -4.59 3.68 -2.07
CA SER A 9 -4.01 2.81 -1.04
C SER A 9 -3.44 3.67 0.09
N ILE A 10 -3.83 3.31 1.32
CA ILE A 10 -3.39 3.93 2.57
C ILE A 10 -2.61 2.87 3.34
N GLY A 11 -1.28 3.03 3.38
CA GLY A 11 -0.33 2.29 4.22
C GLY A 11 -0.09 3.02 5.54
N ILE A 12 0.06 2.27 6.63
CA ILE A 12 0.26 2.84 7.95
C ILE A 12 0.76 1.77 8.94
N ASP A 13 1.65 2.19 9.85
CA ASP A 13 1.90 1.48 11.09
C ASP A 13 0.89 1.91 12.18
N ILE A 14 0.14 0.93 12.67
CA ILE A 14 -0.80 1.08 13.77
C ILE A 14 -0.54 0.10 14.90
N SER A 15 0.59 -0.60 14.84
CA SER A 15 1.02 -1.57 15.82
C SER A 15 1.73 -0.87 16.98
N SER A 16 1.87 -1.58 18.10
CA SER A 16 2.63 -1.10 19.26
C SER A 16 4.09 -1.59 19.26
N ASN A 17 4.50 -2.27 18.17
CA ASN A 17 5.81 -2.89 18.02
C ASN A 17 6.20 -2.95 16.54
N ASP A 18 7.49 -2.76 16.29
CA ASP A 18 8.11 -2.64 14.96
C ASP A 18 8.40 -4.01 14.30
N VAL A 19 7.49 -4.98 14.47
CA VAL A 19 7.73 -6.38 14.02
C VAL A 19 6.52 -7.02 13.38
N ARG A 20 5.32 -6.82 13.95
CA ARG A 20 4.11 -7.45 13.43
C ARG A 20 2.81 -6.76 13.82
N THR A 21 1.85 -6.81 12.90
CA THR A 21 0.49 -6.36 13.19
C THR A 21 -0.26 -7.36 14.07
N SER A 22 -0.98 -6.82 15.05
CA SER A 22 -1.88 -7.57 15.92
C SER A 22 -3.04 -8.19 15.12
N SER A 23 -3.20 -9.52 15.22
CA SER A 23 -4.33 -10.24 14.59
C SER A 23 -5.71 -9.74 15.05
N ASN A 24 -5.78 -9.10 16.23
CA ASN A 24 -6.99 -8.50 16.74
C ASN A 24 -7.34 -7.20 15.99
N ILE A 25 -6.34 -6.35 15.71
CA ILE A 25 -6.49 -5.16 14.87
C ILE A 25 -7.02 -5.57 13.49
N ILE A 26 -6.36 -6.53 12.84
CA ILE A 26 -6.74 -7.03 11.51
C ILE A 26 -8.20 -7.50 11.49
N LYS A 27 -8.64 -8.26 12.51
CA LYS A 27 -10.03 -8.73 12.60
C LYS A 27 -11.03 -7.59 12.76
N LYS A 28 -10.72 -6.58 13.58
CA LYS A 28 -11.58 -5.43 13.80
C LYS A 28 -11.71 -4.57 12.54
N ILE A 29 -10.58 -4.27 11.89
CA ILE A 29 -10.55 -3.49 10.65
C ILE A 29 -11.35 -4.20 9.56
N ASN A 30 -11.11 -5.49 9.30
CA ASN A 30 -11.86 -6.23 8.28
C ASN A 30 -13.37 -6.28 8.55
N LYS A 31 -13.78 -6.33 9.81
CA LYS A 31 -15.20 -6.34 10.20
C LYS A 31 -15.87 -4.98 10.00
N GLU A 32 -15.17 -3.90 10.33
CA GLU A 32 -15.75 -2.56 10.36
C GLU A 32 -15.54 -1.76 9.07
N LEU A 33 -14.51 -2.07 8.27
CA LEU A 33 -14.19 -1.36 7.04
C LEU A 33 -15.38 -1.24 6.08
N PRO A 34 -16.15 -2.32 5.78
CA PRO A 34 -17.33 -2.20 4.90
C PRO A 34 -18.47 -1.36 5.48
N LEU A 35 -18.44 -1.04 6.78
CA LEU A 35 -19.48 -0.27 7.46
C LEU A 35 -19.20 1.23 7.51
N VAL A 36 -17.95 1.63 7.29
CA VAL A 36 -17.51 3.04 7.40
C VAL A 36 -17.22 3.69 6.05
N VAL A 37 -16.90 2.89 5.02
CA VAL A 37 -16.66 3.42 3.68
C VAL A 37 -17.98 3.82 3.01
N PRO A 38 -17.97 4.83 2.11
CA PRO A 38 -19.16 5.24 1.40
C PRO A 38 -19.81 4.09 0.63
N ASN A 39 -21.14 4.14 0.47
CA ASN A 39 -21.89 3.10 -0.23
C ASN A 39 -21.39 2.93 -1.67
N GLY A 40 -21.19 1.68 -2.08
CA GLY A 40 -20.71 1.33 -3.42
C GLY A 40 -19.19 1.36 -3.60
N ILE A 41 -18.44 1.80 -2.59
CA ILE A 41 -16.98 1.73 -2.58
C ILE A 41 -16.53 0.32 -2.21
N LYS A 42 -15.59 -0.22 -2.98
CA LYS A 42 -14.93 -1.48 -2.64
C LYS A 42 -13.64 -1.15 -1.92
N SER A 43 -13.58 -1.44 -0.63
CA SER A 43 -12.39 -1.22 0.20
C SER A 43 -12.04 -2.48 0.97
N VAL A 44 -10.75 -2.80 1.01
CA VAL A 44 -10.24 -4.04 1.58
C VAL A 44 -8.83 -3.85 2.11
N LEU A 45 -8.48 -4.61 3.14
CA LEU A 45 -7.11 -4.73 3.61
C LEU A 45 -6.33 -5.59 2.60
N SER A 46 -5.44 -4.95 1.82
CA SER A 46 -4.75 -5.56 0.68
C SER A 46 -3.40 -6.16 1.02
N ASN A 47 -2.70 -5.57 1.98
CA ASN A 47 -1.37 -5.99 2.39
C ASN A 47 -1.24 -5.89 3.91
N ILE A 48 -0.43 -6.79 4.46
CA ILE A 48 0.12 -6.72 5.81
C ILE A 48 1.60 -7.06 5.64
N THR A 49 2.46 -6.09 5.87
CA THR A 49 3.89 -6.18 5.63
C THR A 49 4.56 -5.86 6.95
N GLY A 50 4.96 -6.89 7.72
CA GLY A 50 5.46 -6.65 9.07
C GLY A 50 4.36 -6.16 9.99
N ASP A 51 4.58 -4.99 10.58
CA ASP A 51 3.62 -4.25 11.38
C ASP A 51 2.72 -3.29 10.62
N ASP A 52 3.06 -2.98 9.37
CA ASP A 52 2.26 -2.15 8.49
C ASP A 52 1.05 -2.88 7.91
N ILE A 53 -0.03 -2.12 7.74
CA ILE A 53 -1.19 -2.56 6.97
C ILE A 53 -1.47 -1.61 5.82
N VAL A 54 -2.01 -2.15 4.73
CA VAL A 54 -2.50 -1.35 3.61
C VAL A 54 -3.98 -1.59 3.37
N ILE A 55 -4.76 -0.52 3.35
CA ILE A 55 -6.15 -0.53 2.91
C ILE A 55 -6.22 0.06 1.50
N THR A 56 -6.76 -0.72 0.58
CA THR A 56 -6.92 -0.33 -0.84
C THR A 56 -8.40 -0.22 -1.19
N SER A 57 -8.77 0.88 -1.86
CA SER A 57 -10.12 1.16 -2.32
C SER A 57 -10.18 1.42 -3.83
N LEU A 58 -11.27 0.98 -4.48
CA LEU A 58 -11.72 1.48 -5.78
C LEU A 58 -12.80 2.54 -5.56
N VAL A 59 -12.51 3.78 -5.93
CA VAL A 59 -13.29 4.94 -5.53
C VAL A 59 -13.52 5.93 -6.69
N PRO A 60 -14.76 6.40 -6.92
CA PRO A 60 -15.04 7.53 -7.79
C PRO A 60 -14.38 8.81 -7.28
N GLU A 61 -13.90 9.66 -8.18
CA GLU A 61 -13.17 10.89 -7.87
C GLU A 61 -13.85 11.77 -6.80
N GLU A 62 -15.16 11.92 -6.89
CA GLU A 62 -15.98 12.74 -6.00
C GLU A 62 -16.07 12.20 -4.57
N LEU A 63 -15.79 10.90 -4.35
CA LEU A 63 -15.85 10.24 -3.05
C LEU A 63 -14.47 9.99 -2.43
N ILE A 64 -13.37 10.37 -3.11
CA ILE A 64 -12.00 10.12 -2.60
C ILE A 64 -11.81 10.72 -1.21
N LYS A 65 -12.19 11.99 -1.02
CA LYS A 65 -12.01 12.69 0.27
C LYS A 65 -12.78 11.99 1.40
N GLU A 66 -14.05 11.67 1.17
CA GLU A 66 -14.90 10.99 2.15
C GLU A 66 -14.37 9.60 2.49
N ASN A 67 -13.99 8.81 1.47
CA ASN A 67 -13.41 7.48 1.66
C ASN A 67 -12.14 7.54 2.52
N ASN A 68 -11.20 8.42 2.18
CA ASN A 68 -9.93 8.56 2.91
C ASN A 68 -10.16 8.98 4.37
N SER A 69 -11.04 9.96 4.62
CA SER A 69 -11.38 10.40 5.98
C SER A 69 -12.04 9.29 6.81
N SER A 70 -12.93 8.49 6.19
CA SER A 70 -13.57 7.34 6.84
C SER A 70 -12.56 6.25 7.21
N ILE A 71 -11.65 5.91 6.29
CA ILE A 71 -10.58 4.93 6.54
C ILE A 71 -9.68 5.42 7.67
N LEU A 72 -9.24 6.68 7.65
CA LEU A 72 -8.42 7.24 8.71
C LEU A 72 -9.12 7.19 10.09
N SER A 73 -10.41 7.51 10.11
CA SER A 73 -11.19 7.47 11.36
C SER A 73 -11.29 6.05 11.92
N LEU A 74 -11.42 5.05 11.05
CA LEU A 74 -11.39 3.64 11.44
C LEU A 74 -10.01 3.23 11.98
N LEU A 75 -8.93 3.64 11.32
CA LEU A 75 -7.56 3.35 11.74
C LEU A 75 -7.29 3.95 13.13
N LYS A 76 -7.59 5.24 13.33
CA LYS A 76 -7.46 5.93 14.62
C LYS A 76 -8.23 5.27 15.75
N LYS A 77 -9.38 4.65 15.45
CA LYS A 77 -10.21 3.95 16.45
C LYS A 77 -9.56 2.66 16.95
N HIS A 78 -8.78 1.97 16.13
CA HIS A 78 -8.26 0.63 16.42
C HIS A 78 -6.74 0.56 16.62
N ALA A 79 -6.03 1.66 16.36
CA ALA A 79 -4.59 1.70 16.45
C ALA A 79 -4.08 1.42 17.88
N GLU A 80 -3.00 0.66 17.95
CA GLU A 80 -2.24 0.38 19.16
C GLU A 80 -1.01 1.33 19.26
N GLY A 81 -0.48 1.77 18.13
CA GLY A 81 0.51 2.86 17.98
C GLY A 81 -0.10 4.11 17.34
N PHE A 82 0.49 5.28 17.57
CA PHE A 82 -0.05 6.56 17.09
C PHE A 82 0.96 7.46 16.39
N ASP A 83 2.21 7.02 16.23
CA ASP A 83 3.28 7.88 15.74
C ASP A 83 2.98 8.35 14.31
N ASP A 84 2.63 7.43 13.41
CA ASP A 84 2.20 7.75 12.04
C ASP A 84 0.92 8.58 11.98
N LEU A 85 -0.03 8.26 12.84
CA LEU A 85 -1.32 8.96 12.91
C LEU A 85 -1.16 10.42 13.35
N ASN A 86 -0.13 10.69 14.15
CA ASN A 86 0.21 12.03 14.66
C ASN A 86 1.13 12.80 13.70
N GLY A 87 1.72 12.13 12.70
CA GLY A 87 2.53 12.77 11.66
C GLY A 87 1.75 13.62 10.66
N ILE A 88 0.43 13.40 10.58
CA ILE A 88 -0.46 14.09 9.64
C ILE A 88 -0.73 15.53 10.09
N SER A 89 -0.59 16.49 9.17
CA SER A 89 -0.90 17.91 9.41
C SER A 89 -1.70 18.54 8.27
N TRP A 90 -2.52 19.55 8.57
CA TRP A 90 -3.15 20.39 7.54
C TRP A 90 -2.18 21.46 6.98
N ASP A 91 -1.10 21.76 7.71
CA ASP A 91 0.01 22.57 7.21
C ASP A 91 1.13 21.64 6.73
N PRO A 92 1.49 21.63 5.43
CA PRO A 92 2.53 20.77 4.89
C PRO A 92 3.91 21.00 5.54
N LYS A 93 4.16 22.16 6.14
CA LYS A 93 5.44 22.44 6.85
C LYS A 93 5.55 21.74 8.19
N GLU A 94 4.41 21.41 8.79
CA GLU A 94 4.33 20.74 10.10
C GLU A 94 4.11 19.23 9.96
N ALA A 95 3.89 18.74 8.73
CA ALA A 95 3.74 17.32 8.44
C ALA A 95 5.07 16.58 8.67
N ARG A 96 4.98 15.41 9.29
CA ARG A 96 6.11 14.51 9.62
C ARG A 96 5.89 13.15 8.98
N ALA A 97 6.83 12.23 9.19
CA ALA A 97 6.62 10.82 8.86
C ALA A 97 5.27 10.35 9.40
N GLY A 98 4.54 9.66 8.55
CA GLY A 98 3.20 9.16 8.81
C GLY A 98 2.63 8.56 7.54
N ILE A 99 1.31 8.44 7.48
CA ILE A 99 0.60 7.63 6.49
C ILE A 99 1.18 7.67 5.07
N SER A 100 1.53 6.49 4.58
CA SER A 100 1.84 6.22 3.18
C SER A 100 0.56 6.28 2.31
N TYR A 101 0.51 7.20 1.34
CA TYR A 101 -0.65 7.35 0.44
C TYR A 101 -0.28 7.27 -1.04
N ALA A 102 -0.86 6.29 -1.74
CA ALA A 102 -0.75 6.12 -3.18
C ALA A 102 -2.13 6.26 -3.86
N MET A 103 -2.16 6.93 -5.01
CA MET A 103 -3.36 7.09 -5.82
C MET A 103 -3.02 6.93 -7.30
N ALA A 104 -3.78 6.11 -8.00
CA ALA A 104 -3.63 5.84 -9.42
C ALA A 104 -5.00 5.78 -10.09
N LYS A 105 -5.11 6.27 -11.33
CA LYS A 105 -6.34 6.19 -12.12
C LYS A 105 -6.61 4.73 -12.48
N ALA A 106 -7.85 4.27 -12.28
CA ALA A 106 -8.22 2.91 -12.62
C ALA A 106 -8.17 2.67 -14.14
N GLY A 107 -7.56 1.56 -14.56
CA GLY A 107 -7.52 1.15 -15.97
C GLY A 107 -8.82 0.55 -16.50
N SER A 108 -9.73 0.18 -15.59
CA SER A 108 -11.03 -0.45 -15.87
C SER A 108 -12.04 -0.14 -14.76
N ASN A 109 -13.32 -0.39 -15.00
CA ASN A 109 -14.37 -0.28 -13.96
C ASN A 109 -14.24 -1.33 -12.84
N TYR A 110 -13.32 -2.29 -12.98
CA TYR A 110 -13.01 -3.29 -11.96
C TYR A 110 -11.85 -2.87 -11.06
N GLY A 111 -11.08 -1.84 -11.47
CA GLY A 111 -9.97 -1.33 -10.67
C GLY A 111 -8.79 -2.30 -10.56
N ASP A 112 -8.57 -3.14 -11.57
CA ASP A 112 -7.53 -4.17 -11.51
C ASP A 112 -6.15 -3.53 -11.32
N SER A 113 -5.44 -3.96 -10.28
CA SER A 113 -4.18 -3.33 -9.86
C SER A 113 -3.25 -4.28 -9.09
N ILE A 114 -1.95 -3.98 -9.11
CA ILE A 114 -0.94 -4.56 -8.22
C ILE A 114 -0.63 -3.53 -7.15
N ILE A 115 -0.64 -3.98 -5.89
CA ILE A 115 -0.30 -3.18 -4.72
C ILE A 115 0.96 -3.81 -4.14
N VAL A 116 2.05 -3.03 -4.10
CA VAL A 116 3.32 -3.39 -3.49
C VAL A 116 3.48 -2.54 -2.24
N SER A 117 3.75 -3.18 -1.12
CA SER A 117 3.95 -2.53 0.17
C SER A 117 5.26 -3.01 0.76
N PHE A 118 6.01 -2.08 1.32
CA PHE A 118 7.30 -2.28 1.94
C PHE A 118 7.19 -2.00 3.44
N ASP A 119 8.08 -2.61 4.20
CA ASP A 119 8.37 -2.32 5.61
C ASP A 119 9.87 -2.57 5.82
N THR A 120 10.49 -1.87 6.75
CA THR A 120 11.92 -1.80 6.94
C THR A 120 12.31 -1.85 8.41
N TYR A 121 13.46 -2.49 8.68
CA TYR A 121 14.11 -2.38 9.98
C TYR A 121 15.56 -1.94 9.75
N GLY A 122 15.82 -0.65 9.94
CA GLY A 122 17.13 -0.03 9.72
C GLY A 122 17.51 0.18 8.25
N GLY A 123 16.57 0.00 7.31
CA GLY A 123 16.74 0.19 5.87
C GLY A 123 16.06 1.44 5.31
N GLU A 124 15.82 2.46 6.14
CA GLU A 124 15.11 3.70 5.78
C GLU A 124 15.80 4.45 4.63
N ASP A 125 17.13 4.33 4.54
CA ASP A 125 17.96 4.92 3.47
C ASP A 125 17.75 4.26 2.10
N ILE A 126 17.21 3.02 2.05
CA ILE A 126 17.15 2.20 0.81
C ILE A 126 15.71 1.85 0.38
N VAL A 127 14.74 1.84 1.30
CA VAL A 127 13.37 1.39 1.01
C VAL A 127 12.69 2.27 -0.06
N ASN A 128 12.95 3.57 -0.04
CA ASN A 128 12.43 4.52 -1.02
C ASN A 128 12.97 4.26 -2.43
N GLU A 129 14.24 3.84 -2.57
CA GLU A 129 14.81 3.45 -3.86
C GLU A 129 14.08 2.24 -4.45
N MET A 130 13.77 1.25 -3.61
CA MET A 130 13.08 0.03 -4.01
C MET A 130 11.63 0.31 -4.44
N ALA A 131 10.93 1.19 -3.72
CA ALA A 131 9.58 1.62 -4.09
C ALA A 131 9.57 2.43 -5.39
N LEU A 132 10.49 3.39 -5.56
CA LEU A 132 10.64 4.15 -6.80
C LEU A 132 10.98 3.26 -8.00
N PHE A 133 11.75 2.19 -7.80
CA PHE A 133 12.03 1.21 -8.84
C PHE A 133 10.76 0.48 -9.31
N VAL A 134 9.85 0.13 -8.40
CA VAL A 134 8.53 -0.44 -8.76
C VAL A 134 7.71 0.58 -9.55
N GLU A 135 7.71 1.84 -9.11
CA GLU A 135 7.02 2.92 -9.81
C GLU A 135 7.53 3.08 -11.26
N ASP A 136 8.84 3.05 -11.45
CA ASP A 136 9.50 3.13 -12.75
C ASP A 136 9.12 1.98 -13.68
N ILE A 137 8.98 0.74 -13.15
CA ILE A 137 8.48 -0.39 -13.93
C ILE A 137 7.09 -0.08 -14.49
N GLY A 138 6.16 0.35 -13.64
CA GLY A 138 4.79 0.65 -14.06
C GLY A 138 4.75 1.73 -15.15
N LYS A 139 5.44 2.85 -14.91
CA LYS A 139 5.53 3.98 -15.86
C LYS A 139 6.15 3.57 -17.20
N LYS A 140 7.24 2.79 -17.16
CA LYS A 140 7.96 2.34 -18.37
C LYS A 140 7.08 1.52 -19.32
N TYR A 141 6.10 0.77 -18.80
CA TYR A 141 5.17 -0.01 -19.59
C TYR A 141 3.85 0.72 -19.90
N GLY A 142 3.75 2.01 -19.57
CA GLY A 142 2.60 2.86 -19.91
C GLY A 142 1.37 2.65 -19.02
N PHE A 143 1.56 2.11 -17.82
CA PHE A 143 0.50 2.00 -16.82
C PHE A 143 0.36 3.29 -16.01
N ASP A 144 -0.81 3.48 -15.41
CA ASP A 144 -1.00 4.53 -14.41
C ASP A 144 -0.50 4.02 -13.05
N VAL A 145 0.24 4.88 -12.34
CA VAL A 145 0.99 4.48 -11.14
C VAL A 145 0.85 5.55 -10.06
N GLY A 146 0.60 5.10 -8.84
CA GLY A 146 0.64 5.89 -7.63
C GLY A 146 1.72 5.38 -6.70
N SER A 147 2.45 6.28 -6.05
CA SER A 147 3.48 5.97 -5.06
C SER A 147 3.33 6.89 -3.85
N SER A 148 3.54 6.37 -2.64
CA SER A 148 3.61 7.21 -1.44
C SER A 148 4.91 8.01 -1.35
N VAL A 149 5.98 7.53 -1.98
CA VAL A 149 7.27 8.24 -2.05
C VAL A 149 7.09 9.57 -2.75
N SER A 150 7.62 10.64 -2.15
CA SER A 150 7.51 12.00 -2.66
C SER A 150 8.69 12.85 -2.21
N GLU A 151 9.11 13.82 -3.03
CA GLU A 151 10.13 14.81 -2.63
C GLU A 151 9.56 15.90 -1.71
N TYR A 152 8.24 16.05 -1.69
CA TYR A 152 7.51 17.06 -0.91
C TYR A 152 6.46 16.40 -0.02
N PRO A 153 6.00 17.07 1.06
CA PRO A 153 4.86 16.59 1.84
C PRO A 153 3.69 16.19 0.94
N LYS A 154 3.20 14.97 1.13
CA LYS A 154 2.19 14.34 0.26
C LYS A 154 0.79 14.71 0.74
N GLU A 155 0.01 15.37 -0.12
CA GLU A 155 -1.41 15.60 0.18
C GLU A 155 -2.18 14.27 0.15
N ILE A 156 -2.96 14.03 1.19
CA ILE A 156 -3.94 12.95 1.33
C ILE A 156 -5.32 13.63 1.34
N PRO A 157 -6.08 13.55 0.22
CA PRO A 157 -7.35 14.27 0.11
C PRO A 157 -8.32 13.88 1.24
N GLY A 158 -8.87 14.87 1.93
CA GLY A 158 -9.79 14.68 3.06
C GLY A 158 -9.11 14.41 4.41
N VAL A 159 -7.78 14.30 4.44
CA VAL A 159 -7.02 13.90 5.63
C VAL A 159 -6.02 14.98 6.05
N GLY A 160 -5.23 15.51 5.11
CA GLY A 160 -4.14 16.45 5.39
C GLY A 160 -2.92 16.11 4.56
N TYR A 161 -1.72 16.37 5.09
CA TYR A 161 -0.44 16.07 4.48
C TYR A 161 0.33 15.08 5.35
N SER A 162 0.94 14.08 4.70
CA SER A 162 2.03 13.31 5.29
C SER A 162 3.37 13.95 4.91
N GLY A 163 4.39 13.76 5.73
CA GLY A 163 5.74 14.26 5.48
C GLY A 163 6.40 13.63 4.27
N ARG A 164 7.66 14.03 4.02
CA ARG A 164 8.49 13.45 2.95
C ARG A 164 8.99 12.05 3.30
N ASP A 165 9.33 11.86 4.56
CA ASP A 165 9.98 10.64 5.03
C ASP A 165 8.91 9.56 5.21
N THR A 166 9.13 8.41 4.57
CA THR A 166 8.35 7.17 4.70
C THR A 166 9.33 6.01 4.76
N ASP A 167 9.12 5.16 5.73
CA ASP A 167 9.78 3.88 6.00
C ASP A 167 8.96 2.69 5.46
N ASP A 168 7.67 2.91 5.21
CA ASP A 168 6.64 1.93 4.84
C ASP A 168 6.01 2.14 3.43
N PRO A 169 6.77 2.44 2.36
CA PRO A 169 6.18 2.96 1.13
C PRO A 169 5.20 1.98 0.47
N VAL A 170 4.20 2.55 -0.21
CA VAL A 170 3.19 1.82 -0.96
C VAL A 170 3.17 2.28 -2.41
N VAL A 171 3.16 1.33 -3.34
CA VAL A 171 3.09 1.56 -4.79
C VAL A 171 1.90 0.81 -5.37
N VAL A 172 1.12 1.51 -6.19
CA VAL A 172 -0.07 1.01 -6.89
C VAL A 172 0.17 1.12 -8.39
N ILE A 173 0.02 0.02 -9.12
CA ILE A 173 0.06 0.00 -10.58
C ILE A 173 -1.27 -0.53 -11.09
N THR A 174 -2.00 0.28 -11.85
CA THR A 174 -3.29 -0.11 -12.42
C THR A 174 -3.13 -0.65 -13.83
N PHE A 175 -3.97 -1.61 -14.20
CA PHE A 175 -3.97 -2.20 -15.52
C PHE A 175 -5.40 -2.50 -15.99
N LYS A 176 -5.56 -2.67 -17.30
CA LYS A 176 -6.87 -2.89 -17.91
C LYS A 176 -7.16 -4.37 -18.17
N GLU A 177 -6.15 -5.11 -18.60
CA GLU A 177 -6.31 -6.50 -19.05
C GLU A 177 -5.66 -7.44 -18.03
N LEU A 178 -6.38 -8.46 -17.55
CA LEU A 178 -5.86 -9.43 -16.59
C LEU A 178 -4.57 -10.15 -17.05
N LYS A 179 -4.33 -10.21 -18.37
CA LYS A 179 -3.10 -10.78 -18.95
C LYS A 179 -1.84 -9.97 -18.58
N ASP A 180 -1.99 -8.72 -18.17
CA ASP A 180 -0.87 -7.86 -17.77
C ASP A 180 -0.35 -8.24 -16.37
N LEU A 181 -1.21 -8.78 -15.50
CA LEU A 181 -0.87 -9.15 -14.13
C LEU A 181 0.33 -10.11 -14.03
N PRO A 182 0.37 -11.28 -14.72
CA PRO A 182 1.52 -12.18 -14.62
C PRO A 182 2.83 -11.58 -15.16
N LYS A 183 2.75 -10.65 -16.12
CA LYS A 183 3.92 -9.97 -16.67
C LYS A 183 4.45 -8.94 -15.68
N LEU A 184 3.58 -8.06 -15.17
CA LEU A 184 3.93 -7.03 -14.19
C LEU A 184 4.47 -7.64 -12.90
N ALA A 185 3.76 -8.61 -12.31
CA ALA A 185 4.20 -9.28 -11.10
C ALA A 185 5.57 -9.96 -11.28
N GLY A 186 5.82 -10.55 -12.45
CA GLY A 186 7.13 -11.16 -12.76
C GLY A 186 8.26 -10.14 -12.93
N LEU A 187 7.97 -8.98 -13.54
CA LEU A 187 8.95 -7.89 -13.69
C LEU A 187 9.31 -7.26 -12.35
N ILE A 188 8.30 -6.98 -11.51
CA ILE A 188 8.49 -6.41 -10.17
C ILE A 188 9.31 -7.39 -9.32
N PHE A 189 8.86 -8.64 -9.22
CA PHE A 189 9.58 -9.66 -8.47
C PHE A 189 11.01 -9.85 -8.97
N GLY A 190 11.20 -10.09 -10.27
CA GLY A 190 12.52 -10.34 -10.85
C GLY A 190 13.47 -9.14 -10.75
N GLY A 191 12.94 -7.91 -10.86
CA GLY A 191 13.72 -6.69 -10.71
C GLY A 191 14.12 -6.45 -9.25
N LEU A 192 13.21 -6.66 -8.31
CA LEU A 192 13.47 -6.48 -6.88
C LEU A 192 14.49 -7.48 -6.33
N LEU A 193 14.64 -8.67 -6.93
CA LEU A 193 15.71 -9.61 -6.59
C LEU A 193 17.13 -9.05 -6.80
N SER A 194 17.29 -7.94 -7.52
CA SER A 194 18.60 -7.30 -7.71
C SER A 194 19.05 -6.47 -6.50
N PHE A 195 18.14 -6.15 -5.58
CA PHE A 195 18.45 -5.41 -4.37
C PHE A 195 18.94 -6.35 -3.27
N ASN A 196 20.04 -5.98 -2.62
CA ASN A 196 20.50 -6.66 -1.41
C ASN A 196 19.55 -6.34 -0.24
N ASN A 197 19.47 -7.26 0.73
CA ASN A 197 18.70 -7.09 1.96
C ASN A 197 17.19 -6.84 1.77
N LEU A 198 16.65 -7.20 0.60
CA LEU A 198 15.22 -7.16 0.31
C LEU A 198 14.64 -8.57 0.31
N TYR A 199 13.53 -8.75 1.03
CA TYR A 199 12.90 -10.05 1.21
C TYR A 199 11.46 -10.01 0.72
N PHE A 200 11.14 -10.82 -0.28
CA PHE A 200 9.75 -11.04 -0.68
C PHE A 200 9.09 -11.99 0.33
N VAL A 201 8.04 -11.53 1.01
CA VAL A 201 7.37 -12.30 2.06
C VAL A 201 5.89 -12.48 1.79
N LYS A 202 5.29 -13.43 2.50
CA LYS A 202 3.85 -13.67 2.45
C LYS A 202 3.12 -12.54 3.19
N CYS A 203 1.93 -12.17 2.72
CA CYS A 203 1.08 -11.23 3.45
C CYS A 203 0.80 -11.72 4.88
N GLY A 204 1.07 -10.87 5.87
CA GLY A 204 0.92 -11.16 7.30
C GLY A 204 2.15 -11.82 7.95
N SER A 205 3.27 -11.93 7.24
CA SER A 205 4.57 -12.29 7.83
C SER A 205 5.09 -11.15 8.71
N SER A 206 5.72 -11.51 9.83
CA SER A 206 6.51 -10.61 10.68
C SER A 206 7.80 -10.17 10.00
N THR A 207 8.37 -9.06 10.49
CA THR A 207 9.68 -8.50 10.09
C THR A 207 10.82 -9.31 10.72
N ASP A 208 10.88 -10.60 10.41
CA ASP A 208 11.90 -11.56 10.88
C ASP A 208 13.09 -11.61 9.91
N ILE A 209 13.80 -10.47 9.77
CA ILE A 209 14.94 -10.30 8.84
C ILE A 209 16.20 -9.84 9.57
N LEU A 210 17.34 -9.81 8.86
CA LEU A 210 18.59 -9.25 9.38
C LEU A 210 18.66 -7.75 9.06
N PRO A 211 18.78 -6.87 10.08
CA PRO A 211 18.99 -5.45 9.86
C PRO A 211 20.41 -5.14 9.35
N PRO A 212 20.61 -4.09 8.52
CA PRO A 212 19.56 -3.29 7.88
C PRO A 212 18.89 -4.07 6.74
N GLY A 213 17.56 -4.08 6.69
CA GLY A 213 16.84 -4.79 5.64
C GLY A 213 15.38 -4.38 5.49
N VAL A 214 14.79 -4.82 4.38
CA VAL A 214 13.46 -4.44 3.92
C VAL A 214 12.68 -5.72 3.57
N ILE A 215 11.44 -5.82 4.02
CA ILE A 215 10.49 -6.81 3.52
C ILE A 215 9.52 -6.14 2.55
N TYR A 216 8.96 -6.91 1.64
CA TYR A 216 7.84 -6.43 0.84
C TYR A 216 6.81 -7.53 0.59
N THR A 217 5.55 -7.10 0.49
CA THR A 217 4.45 -7.93 0.04
C THR A 217 3.89 -7.39 -1.27
N MET A 218 3.28 -8.29 -2.04
CA MET A 218 2.68 -7.92 -3.32
C MET A 218 1.35 -8.62 -3.48
N SER A 219 0.30 -7.83 -3.69
CA SER A 219 -1.07 -8.29 -3.82
C SER A 219 -1.67 -7.83 -5.14
N ALA A 220 -2.56 -8.62 -5.71
CA ALA A 220 -3.46 -8.18 -6.77
C ALA A 220 -4.80 -7.78 -6.18
N PHE A 221 -5.26 -6.57 -6.46
CA PHE A 221 -6.63 -6.13 -6.23
C PHE A 221 -7.41 -6.30 -7.53
N LEU A 222 -8.37 -7.23 -7.54
CA LEU A 222 -9.15 -7.61 -8.72
C LEU A 222 -10.64 -7.53 -8.40
N ASN A 223 -11.31 -6.48 -8.90
CA ASN A 223 -12.75 -6.27 -8.69
C ASN A 223 -13.18 -6.25 -7.21
N GLY A 224 -12.34 -5.75 -6.30
CA GLY A 224 -12.58 -5.73 -4.85
C GLY A 224 -12.12 -6.98 -4.10
N ASN A 225 -11.58 -7.99 -4.78
CA ASN A 225 -10.94 -9.13 -4.14
C ASN A 225 -9.43 -8.91 -4.07
N VAL A 226 -8.81 -9.45 -3.04
CA VAL A 226 -7.35 -9.41 -2.87
C VAL A 226 -6.79 -10.81 -3.04
N ILE A 227 -5.72 -10.92 -3.81
CA ILE A 227 -4.94 -12.14 -3.96
C ILE A 227 -3.51 -11.82 -3.55
N ASP A 228 -3.04 -12.43 -2.46
CA ASP A 228 -1.61 -12.46 -2.14
C ASP A 228 -0.86 -13.19 -3.26
N LEU A 229 0.09 -12.50 -3.90
CA LEU A 229 0.83 -13.03 -5.04
C LEU A 229 2.02 -13.90 -4.62
N TYR A 230 2.40 -13.91 -3.33
CA TYR A 230 3.50 -14.72 -2.83
C TYR A 230 3.38 -16.21 -3.20
N PRO A 231 2.28 -16.93 -2.88
CA PRO A 231 2.16 -18.34 -3.22
C PRO A 231 2.21 -18.61 -4.74
N GLY A 232 1.66 -17.69 -5.53
CA GLY A 232 1.62 -17.80 -6.99
C GLY A 232 3.00 -17.64 -7.63
N ILE A 233 3.78 -16.66 -7.17
CA ILE A 233 5.15 -16.41 -7.65
C ILE A 233 6.08 -17.55 -7.24
N ILE A 234 6.06 -17.93 -5.95
CA ILE A 234 6.89 -19.03 -5.45
C ILE A 234 6.67 -20.31 -6.25
N LYS A 235 5.40 -20.65 -6.53
CA LYS A 235 5.04 -21.79 -7.38
C LYS A 235 5.51 -21.65 -8.83
N ARG A 236 5.42 -20.45 -9.41
CA ARG A 236 5.82 -20.20 -10.81
C ARG A 236 7.34 -20.26 -10.99
N CYS A 237 8.09 -19.78 -10.01
CA CYS A 237 9.55 -19.68 -10.05
C CYS A 237 10.26 -20.92 -9.49
N ASN A 238 9.52 -21.93 -9.02
CA ASN A 238 10.06 -23.13 -8.35
C ASN A 238 11.01 -22.78 -7.19
N ILE A 239 10.64 -21.80 -6.37
CA ILE A 239 11.40 -21.39 -5.19
C ILE A 239 10.92 -22.24 -4.02
N ILE A 240 11.30 -23.53 -4.00
CA ILE A 240 11.01 -24.47 -2.90
C ILE A 240 12.24 -25.32 -2.65
#